data_AF-A0A845QT72-F1
#
_entry.id   AF-A0A845QT72-F1
#
_cell.length_a   1.000
_cell.length_b   1.000
_cell.length_c   1.000
_cell.angle_alpha   90.00
_cell.angle_beta   90.00
_cell.angle_gamma   90.00
#
_symmetry.space_group_name_H-M   'P 1'
#
loop_
_entity.id
_entity.type
_entity.pdbx_description
1 polymer ?
#
loop_
_entity_poly.entity_id
_entity_poly.type
_entity_poly.pdbx_seq_one_letter_code
_entity_poly.pdbx_strand_id
1 'polypeptide(L)'
;MDYKPQMSKENICKLYHKLAADFTLNPYDDVLNNCRDIIKRYYSCFPLPLLLQMGVLILFHSDLAKNTDKTVSLIMEAKELFVRVKKESRDLEVIKQAQYMEASCYISLGDSQSAVKLLECINRRLLVVETLLASAYKMEGKINEAKSTFQIGIYQYVVVLFSLFPFYLMMCTECMEIE
;
A
#
# COMPACT_ATOMS: atom_id res chain seq x y z
N MET A 1 9.51 -33.08 -9.11
CA MET A 1 9.18 -31.72 -9.57
C MET A 1 7.94 -31.26 -8.82
N ASP A 2 8.09 -30.95 -7.53
CA ASP A 2 7.01 -30.41 -6.69
C ASP A 2 7.19 -28.89 -6.56
N TYR A 3 6.87 -28.17 -7.63
CA TYR A 3 6.80 -26.72 -7.59
C TYR A 3 5.40 -26.31 -7.10
N LYS A 4 5.32 -25.97 -5.80
CA LYS A 4 4.35 -25.02 -5.22
C LYS A 4 4.93 -24.55 -3.88
N PRO A 5 4.99 -23.23 -3.63
CA PRO A 5 3.79 -22.60 -3.12
C PRO A 5 3.66 -21.13 -3.59
N GLN A 6 2.86 -20.89 -4.63
CA GLN A 6 2.11 -19.64 -4.62
C GLN A 6 1.20 -19.70 -3.40
N MET A 7 1.52 -18.95 -2.34
CA MET A 7 0.54 -18.69 -1.29
C MET A 7 -0.67 -18.01 -1.94
N SER A 8 -1.87 -18.52 -1.66
CA SER A 8 -3.09 -17.85 -2.08
C SER A 8 -3.18 -16.46 -1.45
N LYS A 9 -3.87 -15.52 -2.11
CA LYS A 9 -4.11 -14.17 -1.58
C LYS A 9 -4.70 -14.21 -0.16
N GLU A 10 -5.58 -15.17 0.11
CA GLU A 10 -6.17 -15.41 1.44
C GLU A 10 -5.13 -15.78 2.49
N ASN A 11 -4.18 -16.66 2.16
CA ASN A 11 -3.13 -17.06 3.09
C ASN A 11 -2.14 -15.91 3.36
N ILE A 12 -1.86 -15.08 2.35
CA ILE A 12 -1.07 -13.86 2.52
C ILE A 12 -1.80 -12.89 3.46
N CYS A 13 -3.11 -12.69 3.27
CA CYS A 13 -3.93 -11.82 4.11
C CYS A 13 -3.97 -12.32 5.57
N LYS A 14 -4.21 -13.62 5.79
CA LYS A 14 -4.18 -14.23 7.12
C LYS A 14 -2.82 -14.08 7.80
N LEU A 15 -1.73 -14.28 7.05
CA LEU A 15 -0.38 -14.12 7.57
C LEU A 15 -0.09 -12.66 7.95
N TYR A 16 -0.48 -11.69 7.10
CA TYR A 16 -0.35 -10.27 7.39
C TYR A 16 -1.06 -9.90 8.69
N HIS A 17 -2.33 -10.28 8.84
CA HIS A 17 -3.10 -9.96 10.05
C HIS A 17 -2.51 -10.62 11.30
N LYS A 18 -2.01 -11.85 11.19
CA LYS A 18 -1.33 -12.52 12.30
C LYS A 18 -0.07 -11.74 12.72
N LEU A 19 0.81 -11.41 11.78
CA LEU A 19 2.06 -10.70 12.08
C LEU A 19 1.80 -9.29 12.60
N ALA A 20 0.81 -8.58 12.05
CA ALA A 20 0.38 -7.27 12.56
C ALA A 20 -0.08 -7.36 14.02
N ALA A 21 -0.83 -8.41 14.39
CA ALA A 21 -1.21 -8.64 15.78
C ALA A 21 0.01 -9.01 16.65
N ASP A 22 0.93 -9.83 16.13
CA ASP A 22 2.13 -10.25 16.85
C ASP A 22 3.01 -9.06 17.25
N PHE A 23 3.06 -7.97 16.48
CA PHE A 23 3.77 -6.72 16.87
C PHE A 23 3.21 -6.06 18.15
N THR A 24 1.98 -6.38 18.54
CA THR A 24 1.37 -5.87 19.79
C THR A 24 1.50 -6.85 20.95
N LEU A 25 1.67 -8.14 20.66
CA LEU A 25 1.64 -9.22 21.65
C LEU A 25 3.03 -9.75 22.01
N ASN A 26 4.00 -9.64 21.11
CA ASN A 26 5.33 -10.23 21.23
C ASN A 26 6.44 -9.15 21.23
N PRO A 27 7.67 -9.49 21.64
CA PRO A 27 8.80 -8.58 21.55
C PRO A 27 9.05 -8.15 20.09
N TYR A 28 9.22 -6.83 19.89
CA TYR A 28 9.37 -6.21 18.59
C TYR A 28 10.45 -6.85 17.70
N ASP A 29 11.63 -7.13 18.29
CA ASP A 29 12.76 -7.69 17.55
C ASP A 29 12.49 -9.13 17.08
N ASP A 30 11.74 -9.92 17.85
CA ASP A 30 11.39 -11.30 17.47
C ASP A 30 10.44 -11.33 16.28
N VAL A 31 9.45 -10.42 16.26
CA VAL A 31 8.50 -10.29 15.15
C VAL A 31 9.21 -9.79 13.89
N LEU A 32 10.13 -8.82 14.00
CA LEU A 32 10.95 -8.38 12.87
C LEU A 32 11.83 -9.49 12.30
N ASN A 33 12.45 -10.30 13.16
CA ASN A 33 13.26 -11.43 12.71
C ASN A 33 12.40 -12.48 11.97
N ASN A 34 11.19 -12.75 12.48
CA ASN A 34 10.24 -13.61 11.79
C ASN A 34 9.84 -13.05 10.41
N CYS A 35 9.58 -11.74 10.30
CA CYS A 35 9.35 -11.08 9.00
C CYS A 35 10.53 -11.28 8.04
N ARG A 36 11.77 -11.09 8.52
CA ARG A 36 12.99 -11.29 7.72
C ARG A 36 13.18 -12.74 7.28
N ASP A 37 12.87 -13.70 8.13
CA ASP A 37 12.95 -15.13 7.80
C ASP A 37 11.92 -15.52 6.74
N ILE A 38 10.70 -14.98 6.84
CA ILE A 38 9.67 -15.14 5.80
C ILE A 38 10.15 -14.50 4.49
N ILE A 39 10.68 -13.28 4.53
CA ILE A 39 11.25 -12.61 3.36
C ILE A 39 12.31 -13.50 2.70
N LYS A 40 13.30 -13.99 3.46
CA LYS A 40 14.37 -14.86 2.95
C LYS A 40 13.82 -16.14 2.33
N ARG A 41 12.87 -16.80 3.01
CA ARG A 41 12.27 -18.06 2.55
C ARG A 41 11.52 -17.90 1.23
N TYR A 42 10.85 -16.78 1.03
CA TYR A 42 10.05 -16.52 -0.17
C TYR A 42 10.73 -15.60 -1.19
N TYR A 43 11.96 -15.15 -0.90
CA TYR A 43 12.75 -14.25 -1.76
C TYR A 43 12.98 -14.83 -3.16
N SER A 44 13.06 -16.15 -3.26
CA SER A 44 13.31 -16.89 -4.50
C SER A 44 12.04 -17.47 -5.16
N CYS A 45 10.91 -17.56 -4.43
CA CYS A 45 9.72 -18.31 -4.87
C CYS A 45 8.61 -17.46 -5.49
N PHE A 46 8.82 -16.15 -5.71
CA PHE A 46 7.94 -15.27 -6.48
C PHE A 46 6.49 -14.98 -5.96
N PRO A 47 6.10 -15.08 -4.68
CA PRO A 47 4.90 -14.38 -4.23
C PRO A 47 5.26 -12.91 -3.96
N LEU A 48 5.48 -12.12 -5.03
CA LEU A 48 5.75 -10.67 -4.93
C LEU A 48 4.70 -9.91 -4.09
N PRO A 49 3.40 -10.28 -4.09
CA PRO A 49 2.43 -9.69 -3.17
C PRO A 49 2.77 -9.93 -1.69
N LEU A 50 3.40 -11.06 -1.34
CA LEU A 50 3.85 -11.31 0.03
C LEU A 50 4.99 -10.37 0.41
N LEU A 51 5.99 -10.20 -0.47
CA LEU A 51 7.11 -9.27 -0.22
C LEU A 51 6.61 -7.82 -0.07
N LEU A 52 5.62 -7.43 -0.86
CA LEU A 52 4.93 -6.15 -0.70
C LEU A 52 4.33 -6.01 0.71
N GLN A 53 3.56 -6.98 1.17
CA GLN A 53 2.94 -6.94 2.50
C GLN A 53 3.97 -6.96 3.64
N MET A 54 5.09 -7.68 3.48
CA MET A 54 6.18 -7.67 4.48
C MET A 54 6.87 -6.31 4.55
N GLY A 55 7.16 -5.69 3.40
CA GLY A 55 7.71 -4.32 3.36
C GLY A 55 6.77 -3.31 4.00
N VAL A 56 5.46 -3.44 3.77
CA VAL A 56 4.42 -2.59 4.39
C VAL A 56 4.44 -2.73 5.91
N LEU A 57 4.53 -3.95 6.44
CA LEU A 57 4.63 -4.19 7.88
C LEU A 57 5.88 -3.53 8.48
N ILE A 58 7.04 -3.71 7.84
CA ILE A 58 8.31 -3.13 8.29
C ILE A 58 8.24 -1.61 8.29
N LEU A 59 7.73 -1.00 7.21
CA LEU A 59 7.61 0.45 7.09
C LEU A 59 6.72 1.03 8.19
N PHE A 60 5.51 0.49 8.37
CA PHE A 60 4.55 1.01 9.36
C PHE A 60 4.97 0.81 10.82
N HIS A 61 5.81 -0.19 11.11
CA HIS A 61 6.30 -0.44 12.47
C HIS A 61 7.74 0.02 12.68
N SER A 62 8.33 0.74 11.71
CA SER A 62 9.74 1.18 11.79
C SER A 62 9.97 2.15 12.96
N ASP A 63 8.99 3.01 13.26
CA ASP A 63 9.07 3.99 14.35
C ASP A 63 9.12 3.35 15.75
N LEU A 64 8.71 2.09 15.90
CA LEU A 64 8.79 1.36 17.17
C LEU A 64 10.23 0.98 17.54
N ALA A 65 11.19 1.12 16.63
CA ALA A 65 12.60 0.81 16.86
C ALA A 65 13.29 1.73 17.89
N LYS A 66 12.65 2.86 18.27
CA LYS A 66 13.13 3.87 19.25
C LYS A 66 14.56 4.42 19.00
N ASN A 67 15.14 4.12 17.84
CA ASN A 67 16.46 4.54 17.41
C ASN A 67 16.37 4.99 15.95
N THR A 68 16.80 6.21 15.67
CA THR A 68 16.72 6.86 14.35
C THR A 68 17.47 6.08 13.29
N ASP A 69 18.70 5.63 13.56
CA ASP A 69 19.53 4.89 12.60
C ASP A 69 18.91 3.53 12.27
N LYS A 70 18.35 2.86 13.28
CA LYS A 70 17.63 1.59 13.10
C LYS A 70 16.35 1.80 12.28
N THR A 71 15.63 2.90 12.52
CA THR A 71 14.42 3.29 11.78
C THR A 71 14.75 3.54 10.31
N VAL A 72 15.79 4.34 10.03
CA VAL A 72 16.28 4.58 8.66
C VAL A 72 16.67 3.28 7.97
N SER A 73 17.41 2.40 8.65
CA SER A 73 17.80 1.10 8.09
C SER A 73 16.60 0.23 7.74
N LEU A 74 15.56 0.20 8.58
CA LEU A 74 14.32 -0.55 8.32
C LEU A 74 13.53 0.03 7.14
N ILE A 75 13.45 1.36 7.03
CA ILE A 75 12.79 2.03 5.90
C ILE A 75 13.54 1.74 4.59
N MET A 76 14.88 1.71 4.62
CA MET A 76 15.69 1.31 3.47
C MET A 76 15.47 -0.16 3.08
N GLU A 77 15.42 -1.08 4.04
CA GLU A 77 15.10 -2.49 3.82
C GLU A 77 13.72 -2.65 3.14
N ALA A 78 12.69 -1.95 3.65
CA ALA A 78 11.36 -1.95 3.04
C ALA A 78 11.38 -1.38 1.61
N LYS A 79 12.13 -0.30 1.38
CA LYS A 79 12.26 0.32 0.05
C LYS A 79 12.82 -0.65 -0.98
N GLU A 80 13.86 -1.43 -0.63
CA GLU A 80 14.44 -2.43 -1.53
C GLU A 80 13.42 -3.49 -1.96
N LEU A 81 12.56 -3.92 -1.03
CA LEU A 81 11.46 -4.84 -1.34
C LEU A 81 10.48 -4.23 -2.34
N PHE A 82 10.08 -2.96 -2.15
CA PHE A 82 9.14 -2.29 -3.07
C PHE A 82 9.74 -2.06 -4.46
N VAL A 83 11.00 -1.63 -4.54
CA VAL A 83 11.72 -1.48 -5.83
C VAL A 83 11.75 -2.81 -6.58
N ARG A 84 12.02 -3.91 -5.88
CA ARG A 84 12.03 -5.24 -6.47
C ARG A 84 10.66 -5.67 -6.95
N VAL A 85 9.62 -5.52 -6.11
CA VAL A 85 8.23 -5.86 -6.48
C VAL A 85 7.79 -5.06 -7.71
N LYS A 86 8.10 -3.77 -7.77
CA LYS A 86 7.81 -2.91 -8.93
C LYS A 86 8.48 -3.41 -10.21
N LYS A 87 9.74 -3.87 -10.12
CA LYS A 87 10.53 -4.31 -11.28
C LYS A 87 10.15 -5.71 -11.79
N GLU A 88 9.84 -6.63 -10.87
CA GLU A 88 9.64 -8.05 -11.19
C GLU A 88 8.17 -8.46 -11.34
N SER A 89 7.23 -7.66 -10.84
CA SER A 89 5.80 -7.98 -10.93
C SER A 89 5.26 -7.80 -12.35
N ARG A 90 4.26 -8.62 -12.71
CA ARG A 90 3.46 -8.48 -13.93
C ARG A 90 2.03 -8.03 -13.65
N ASP A 91 1.65 -7.96 -12.37
CA ASP A 91 0.34 -7.49 -11.93
C ASP A 91 0.40 -5.96 -11.74
N LEU A 92 -0.35 -5.23 -12.58
CA LEU A 92 -0.37 -3.77 -12.60
C LEU A 92 -0.80 -3.16 -11.26
N GLU A 93 -1.71 -3.80 -10.53
CA GLU A 93 -2.17 -3.30 -9.24
C GLU A 93 -1.09 -3.47 -8.17
N VAL A 94 -0.36 -4.59 -8.20
CA VAL A 94 0.79 -4.83 -7.32
C VAL A 94 1.93 -3.85 -7.63
N ILE A 95 2.19 -3.57 -8.91
CA ILE A 95 3.19 -2.58 -9.34
C ILE A 95 2.83 -1.18 -8.83
N LYS A 96 1.58 -0.75 -8.99
CA LYS A 96 1.10 0.54 -8.48
C LYS A 96 1.23 0.63 -6.96
N GLN A 97 0.82 -0.40 -6.23
CA GLN A 97 0.96 -0.44 -4.77
C GLN A 97 2.42 -0.34 -4.35
N ALA A 98 3.33 -1.07 -5.01
CA ALA A 98 4.76 -0.97 -4.74
C ALA A 98 5.32 0.44 -5.04
N GLN A 99 4.87 1.08 -6.13
CA GLN A 99 5.24 2.47 -6.44
C GLN A 99 4.80 3.46 -5.36
N TYR A 100 3.57 3.32 -4.84
CA TYR A 100 3.09 4.17 -3.76
C TYR A 100 3.90 3.96 -2.47
N MET A 101 4.18 2.71 -2.10
CA MET A 101 4.94 2.41 -0.88
C MET A 101 6.42 2.83 -0.99
N GLU A 102 7.03 2.71 -2.18
CA GLU A 102 8.37 3.26 -2.45
C GLU A 102 8.40 4.78 -2.28
N ALA A 103 7.37 5.49 -2.77
CA ALA A 103 7.24 6.93 -2.54
C ALA A 103 7.08 7.26 -1.06
N SER A 104 6.31 6.46 -0.30
CA SER A 104 6.22 6.60 1.16
C SER A 104 7.57 6.46 1.84
N CYS A 105 8.41 5.49 1.45
CA CYS A 105 9.78 5.38 1.96
C CYS A 105 10.62 6.63 1.67
N TYR A 106 10.53 7.20 0.46
CA TYR A 106 11.24 8.44 0.13
C TYR A 106 10.82 9.61 1.01
N ILE A 107 9.51 9.76 1.27
CA ILE A 107 8.98 10.78 2.19
C ILE A 107 9.49 10.56 3.61
N SER A 108 9.43 9.33 4.14
CA SER A 108 9.91 9.00 5.49
C SER A 108 11.42 9.19 5.66
N LEU A 109 12.19 9.10 4.57
CA LEU A 109 13.64 9.39 4.57
C LEU A 109 13.97 10.87 4.32
N GLY A 110 12.98 11.73 4.13
CA GLY A 110 13.17 13.16 3.82
C GLY A 110 13.59 13.46 2.37
N ASP A 111 13.57 12.47 1.47
CA ASP A 111 13.88 12.64 0.05
C ASP A 111 12.60 12.97 -0.75
N SER A 112 12.15 14.21 -0.59
CA SER A 112 10.93 14.71 -1.23
C SER A 112 11.04 14.74 -2.77
N GLN A 113 12.22 15.00 -3.32
CA GLN A 113 12.43 15.11 -4.77
C GLN A 113 12.19 13.77 -5.48
N SER A 114 12.74 12.68 -4.94
CA SER A 114 12.52 11.34 -5.48
C SER A 114 11.05 10.91 -5.37
N ALA A 115 10.38 11.26 -4.26
CA ALA A 115 8.96 10.98 -4.07
C ALA A 115 8.09 11.69 -5.11
N VAL A 116 8.31 13.00 -5.33
CA VAL A 116 7.56 13.78 -6.34
C VAL A 116 7.77 13.20 -7.73
N LYS A 117 9.03 12.98 -8.14
CA LYS A 117 9.37 12.43 -9.45
C LYS A 117 8.69 11.08 -9.70
N LEU A 118 8.64 10.21 -8.69
CA LEU A 118 7.98 8.91 -8.79
C LEU A 118 6.46 9.04 -8.91
N LEU A 119 5.83 9.93 -8.14
CA LEU A 119 4.38 10.10 -8.04
C LEU A 119 3.76 10.95 -9.17
N GLU A 120 4.52 11.82 -9.82
CA GLU A 120 4.06 12.58 -10.99
C GLU A 120 3.96 11.71 -12.25
N CYS A 121 4.79 10.68 -12.36
CA CYS A 121 4.71 9.72 -13.46
C CYS A 121 3.48 8.79 -13.38
N ILE A 122 2.79 8.74 -12.24
CA ILE A 122 1.58 7.91 -12.07
C ILE A 122 0.40 8.64 -12.73
N ASN A 123 -0.20 8.02 -13.75
CA ASN A 123 -1.40 8.54 -14.40
C ASN A 123 -2.56 8.61 -13.39
N ARG A 124 -2.89 9.82 -12.90
CA ARG A 124 -3.93 10.07 -11.88
C ARG A 124 -5.35 10.19 -12.45
N ARG A 125 -5.59 9.76 -13.68
CA ARG A 125 -6.92 9.90 -14.31
C ARG A 125 -7.96 9.07 -13.55
N LEU A 126 -8.84 9.77 -12.86
CA LEU A 126 -10.10 9.25 -12.36
C LEU A 126 -10.99 8.92 -13.56
N LEU A 127 -11.13 7.64 -13.86
CA LEU A 127 -12.15 7.15 -14.79
C LEU A 127 -13.42 6.93 -13.97
N VAL A 128 -14.50 7.62 -14.31
CA VAL A 128 -15.82 7.40 -13.69
C VAL A 128 -16.47 6.19 -14.36
N VAL A 129 -15.88 5.01 -14.12
CA VAL A 129 -16.29 3.73 -14.75
C VAL A 129 -17.72 3.35 -14.35
N GLU A 130 -18.19 3.85 -13.21
CA GLU A 130 -19.53 3.68 -12.67
C GLU A 130 -20.60 4.18 -13.63
N THR A 131 -20.33 5.25 -14.38
CA THR A 131 -21.26 5.77 -15.39
C THR A 131 -21.45 4.79 -16.55
N LEU A 132 -20.37 4.15 -17.00
CA LEU A 132 -20.41 3.16 -18.07
C LEU A 132 -21.07 1.86 -17.58
N LEU A 133 -20.69 1.38 -16.40
CA LEU A 133 -21.22 0.16 -15.81
C LEU A 133 -22.71 0.27 -15.46
N ALA A 134 -23.13 1.38 -14.85
CA ALA A 134 -24.53 1.62 -14.55
C ALA A 134 -25.36 1.78 -15.83
N SER A 135 -24.79 2.37 -16.89
CA SER A 135 -25.44 2.44 -18.20
C SER A 135 -25.63 1.05 -18.82
N ALA A 136 -24.63 0.18 -18.73
CA ALA A 136 -24.73 -1.21 -19.19
C ALA A 136 -25.80 -1.99 -18.41
N TYR A 137 -25.83 -1.91 -17.07
CA TYR A 137 -26.87 -2.54 -16.26
C TYR A 137 -28.26 -2.02 -16.59
N LYS A 138 -28.40 -0.71 -16.83
CA LYS A 138 -29.67 -0.12 -17.25
C LYS A 138 -30.13 -0.69 -18.60
N MET A 139 -29.23 -0.87 -19.57
CA MET A 139 -29.55 -1.45 -20.88
C MET A 139 -29.98 -2.92 -20.78
N GLU A 140 -29.47 -3.67 -19.81
CA GLU A 140 -29.90 -5.05 -19.51
C GLU A 140 -31.22 -5.12 -18.70
N GLY A 141 -31.83 -3.98 -18.34
CA GLY A 141 -33.03 -3.93 -17.50
C GLY A 141 -32.75 -4.12 -15.99
N LYS A 142 -31.48 -4.21 -15.60
CA LYS A 142 -31.00 -4.40 -14.22
C LYS A 142 -30.90 -3.06 -13.47
N ILE A 143 -32.06 -2.45 -13.22
CA ILE A 143 -32.13 -1.08 -12.67
C ILE A 143 -31.58 -0.99 -11.23
N ASN A 144 -31.76 -2.03 -10.41
CA ASN A 144 -31.30 -2.02 -9.03
C ASN A 144 -29.77 -2.09 -8.95
N GLU A 145 -29.15 -2.88 -9.81
CA GLU A 145 -27.70 -3.01 -9.96
C GLU A 145 -27.10 -1.69 -10.45
N ALA A 146 -27.72 -1.04 -11.44
CA ALA A 146 -27.30 0.29 -11.88
C ALA A 146 -27.32 1.34 -10.74
N LYS A 147 -28.38 1.34 -9.92
CA LYS A 147 -28.46 2.22 -8.73
C LYS A 147 -27.37 1.89 -7.71
N SER A 148 -27.15 0.60 -7.43
CA SER A 148 -26.11 0.16 -6.50
C SER A 148 -24.72 0.57 -6.97
N THR A 149 -24.42 0.49 -8.27
CA THR A 149 -23.15 0.95 -8.83
C THR A 149 -22.92 2.43 -8.55
N PHE A 150 -23.92 3.29 -8.76
CA PHE A 150 -23.80 4.71 -8.43
C PHE A 150 -23.61 4.95 -6.94
N GLN A 151 -24.35 4.25 -6.07
CA GLN A 151 -24.22 4.39 -4.63
C GLN A 151 -22.81 4.03 -4.15
N ILE A 152 -22.23 2.93 -4.66
CA ILE A 152 -20.87 2.51 -4.33
C ILE A 152 -19.85 3.57 -4.78
N GLY A 153 -19.98 4.07 -6.02
CA GLY A 153 -19.09 5.11 -6.54
C GLY A 153 -19.14 6.39 -5.72
N ILE A 154 -20.35 6.90 -5.44
CA ILE A 154 -20.55 8.11 -4.62
C ILE A 154 -19.91 7.93 -3.25
N TYR A 155 -20.15 6.79 -2.59
CA TYR A 155 -19.56 6.50 -1.29
C TYR A 155 -18.03 6.51 -1.34
N GLN A 156 -17.42 5.86 -2.33
CA GLN A 156 -15.97 5.85 -2.50
C GLN A 156 -15.41 7.26 -2.72
N TYR A 157 -16.03 8.09 -3.55
CA TYR A 157 -15.59 9.47 -3.77
C TYR A 157 -15.72 10.34 -2.53
N VAL A 158 -16.78 10.18 -1.74
CA VAL A 158 -16.94 10.87 -0.45
C VAL A 158 -15.83 10.45 0.52
N VAL A 159 -15.53 9.14 0.63
CA VAL A 159 -14.43 8.65 1.48
C VAL A 159 -13.09 9.24 1.04
N VAL A 160 -12.82 9.27 -0.28
CA VAL A 160 -11.58 9.88 -0.80
C VAL A 160 -11.53 11.37 -0.46
N LEU A 161 -12.62 12.11 -0.64
CA LEU A 161 -12.69 13.52 -0.26
C LEU A 161 -12.34 13.73 1.21
N PHE A 162 -12.99 13.00 2.12
CA PHE A 162 -12.73 13.08 3.56
C PHE A 162 -11.34 12.60 3.95
N SER A 163 -10.69 11.75 3.16
CA SER A 163 -9.30 11.36 3.40
C SER A 163 -8.30 12.45 3.02
N LEU A 164 -8.59 13.26 1.99
CA LEU A 164 -7.70 14.33 1.51
C LEU A 164 -7.91 15.64 2.27
N PHE A 165 -9.15 15.91 2.70
CA PHE A 165 -9.54 17.18 3.29
C PHE A 165 -8.72 17.57 4.53
N PRO A 166 -8.45 16.68 5.51
CA PRO A 166 -7.65 17.01 6.69
C PRO A 166 -6.22 17.44 6.33
N PHE A 167 -5.57 16.75 5.39
CA PHE A 167 -4.22 17.10 4.94
C PHE A 167 -4.19 18.48 4.28
N TYR A 168 -5.21 18.80 3.47
CA TYR A 168 -5.32 20.12 2.85
C TYR A 168 -5.57 21.22 3.90
N LEU A 169 -6.49 20.99 4.83
CA LEU A 169 -6.79 21.94 5.91
C LEU A 169 -5.55 22.25 6.77
N MET A 170 -4.76 21.23 7.11
CA MET A 170 -3.51 21.40 7.87
C MET A 170 -2.55 22.37 7.17
N MET A 171 -2.39 22.23 5.84
CA MET A 171 -1.56 23.15 5.04
C MET A 171 -2.14 24.58 5.01
N CYS A 172 -3.47 24.71 5.00
CA CYS A 172 -4.11 26.03 5.08
C CYS A 172 -3.94 26.69 6.45
N THR A 173 -3.89 25.92 7.54
CA THR A 173 -3.70 26.45 8.90
C THR A 173 -2.27 26.87 9.18
N GLU A 174 -1.27 26.16 8.64
CA GLU A 174 0.15 26.54 8.77
C GLU A 174 0.45 27.89 8.07
N CYS A 175 -0.29 28.24 7.02
CA CYS A 175 -0.21 29.55 6.39
C CYS A 175 -0.74 30.70 7.26
N MET A 176 -1.62 30.43 8.24
CA MET A 176 -2.20 31.45 9.11
C MET A 176 -1.31 31.80 10.33
N GLU A 177 -0.28 31.00 10.62
CA GLU A 177 0.67 31.26 11.73
C GLU A 177 1.89 32.09 11.30
N ILE A 178 2.01 32.45 10.01
CA ILE A 178 3.14 33.20 9.44
C ILE A 178 2.79 34.68 9.15
N GLU A 179 1.57 35.13 9.51
CA GLU A 179 1.15 36.55 9.46
C GLU A 179 1.05 37.17 10.87
#